data_AF-A0A534R8N1-F1
#
_entry.id   AF-A0A534R8N1-F1
#
_cell.length_a   1.000
_cell.length_b   1.000
_cell.length_c   1.000
_cell.angle_alpha   90.00
_cell.angle_beta   90.00
_cell.angle_gamma   90.00
#
_symmetry.space_group_name_H-M   'P 1'
#
loop_
_entity.id
_entity.type
_entity.pdbx_description
1 polymer ?
#
loop_
_entity_poly.entity_id
_entity_poly.type
_entity_poly.pdbx_seq_one_letter_code
_entity_poly.pdbx_strand_id
1 'polypeptide(L)'
;MIWIDERGRIVRPNDIQFGTDLFVALTGRPSEPFLAAVRAWVREGTGGLAAEEIRTYQVLPTPEQQEGRAEFTLAWHLHRAGQREAAERHFRRAGELAPGDWTIRRGSLPIRGIDPMASEEFLALWQEGAPRYPAPALPGVARNPGGD
;
A
#
# COMPACT_ATOMS: atom_id res chain seq x y z
N MET A 1 2.26 -3.35 4.46
CA MET A 1 3.22 -3.68 5.52
C MET A 1 4.32 -4.54 4.92
N ILE A 2 5.56 -4.11 5.05
CA ILE A 2 6.76 -4.80 4.57
C ILE A 2 7.67 -5.06 5.77
N TRP A 3 8.34 -6.22 5.83
CA TRP A 3 9.29 -6.53 6.90
C TRP A 3 10.70 -6.47 6.36
N ILE A 4 11.56 -5.72 7.05
CA ILE A 4 12.95 -5.49 6.67
C ILE A 4 13.83 -5.83 7.88
N ASP A 5 14.81 -6.70 7.70
CA ASP A 5 15.76 -7.07 8.75
C ASP A 5 16.80 -5.95 9.01
N GLU A 6 17.60 -6.10 10.07
CA GLU A 6 18.65 -5.15 10.46
C GLU A 6 19.75 -4.96 9.40
N ARG A 7 19.82 -5.86 8.42
CA ARG A 7 20.77 -5.82 7.30
C ARG A 7 20.15 -5.21 6.06
N GLY A 8 18.94 -4.66 6.16
CA GLY A 8 18.21 -4.02 5.07
C GLY A 8 17.58 -5.00 4.07
N ARG A 9 17.43 -6.28 4.42
CA ARG A 9 16.79 -7.27 3.54
C ARG A 9 15.31 -7.35 3.81
N ILE A 10 14.53 -7.34 2.73
CA ILE A 10 13.11 -7.68 2.81
C ILE A 10 13.02 -9.14 3.25
N VAL A 11 12.33 -9.42 4.35
CA VAL A 11 12.09 -10.78 4.87
C VAL A 11 10.63 -11.22 4.73
N ARG A 12 9.73 -10.26 4.49
CA ARG A 12 8.38 -10.51 3.97
C ARG A 12 7.98 -9.40 2.99
N PRO A 13 7.37 -9.75 1.84
CA PRO A 13 6.88 -8.78 0.86
C PRO A 13 5.75 -7.92 1.42
N ASN A 14 5.41 -6.84 0.71
CA ASN A 14 4.35 -5.92 1.12
C ASN A 14 2.97 -6.63 1.14
N ASP A 15 2.20 -6.47 2.21
CA ASP A 15 0.83 -6.98 2.36
C ASP A 15 -0.07 -6.02 3.16
N ILE A 16 -1.40 -6.14 3.07
CA ILE A 16 -2.35 -5.39 3.90
C ILE A 16 -2.42 -6.02 5.29
N GLN A 17 -1.93 -5.33 6.31
CA GLN A 17 -1.99 -5.82 7.69
C GLN A 17 -2.32 -4.66 8.63
N PHE A 18 -3.02 -4.96 9.72
CA PHE A 18 -3.52 -3.97 10.68
C PHE A 18 -2.97 -4.25 12.08
N GLY A 19 -2.59 -3.20 12.80
CA GLY A 19 -2.09 -3.30 14.18
C GLY A 19 -3.17 -3.24 15.26
N THR A 20 -4.44 -3.05 14.88
CA THR A 20 -5.59 -3.00 15.79
C THR A 20 -6.83 -3.58 15.12
N ASP A 21 -7.84 -3.95 15.91
CA ASP A 21 -9.11 -4.48 15.41
C ASP A 21 -10.17 -3.39 15.13
N LEU A 22 -9.79 -2.10 15.18
CA LEU A 22 -10.72 -0.97 15.04
C LEU A 22 -11.60 -1.05 13.77
N PHE A 23 -11.04 -1.58 12.68
CA PHE A 23 -11.73 -1.72 11.39
C PHE A 23 -11.91 -3.18 10.97
N VAL A 24 -11.91 -4.14 11.91
CA VAL A 24 -12.05 -5.57 11.57
C VAL A 24 -13.37 -5.84 10.85
N ALA A 25 -14.46 -5.17 11.25
CA ALA A 25 -15.77 -5.32 10.61
C ALA A 25 -15.78 -4.85 9.14
N LEU A 26 -14.92 -3.88 8.79
CA LEU A 26 -14.79 -3.36 7.43
C LEU A 26 -13.79 -4.17 6.60
N THR A 27 -12.68 -4.58 7.22
CA THR A 27 -11.52 -5.15 6.53
C THR A 27 -11.53 -6.68 6.50
N GLY A 28 -12.30 -7.31 7.40
CA GLY A 28 -12.30 -8.75 7.61
C GLY A 28 -10.98 -9.30 8.16
N ARG A 29 -10.07 -8.44 8.63
CA ARG A 29 -8.71 -8.83 9.03
C ARG A 29 -8.45 -8.51 10.51
N PRO A 30 -8.45 -9.52 11.40
CA PRO A 30 -8.04 -9.31 12.78
C PRO A 30 -6.53 -9.03 12.84
N SER A 31 -6.12 -8.23 13.81
CA SER A 31 -4.73 -7.82 14.00
C SER A 31 -3.85 -8.89 14.63
N GLU A 32 -4.42 -9.77 15.47
CA GLU A 32 -3.63 -10.70 16.29
C GLU A 32 -2.75 -11.67 15.48
N PRO A 33 -3.20 -12.30 14.37
CA PRO A 33 -2.32 -13.16 13.58
C PRO A 33 -1.09 -12.43 13.02
N PHE A 34 -1.26 -11.17 12.62
CA PHE A 34 -0.15 -10.31 12.20
C PHE A 34 0.80 -10.00 13.35
N LEU A 35 0.28 -9.57 14.49
CA LEU A 35 1.09 -9.22 15.65
C LEU A 35 1.83 -10.45 16.21
N ALA A 36 1.20 -11.63 16.20
CA ALA A 36 1.84 -12.89 16.58
C ALA A 36 3.00 -13.24 15.66
N ALA A 37 2.81 -13.13 14.34
CA ALA A 37 3.87 -13.40 13.37
C ALA A 37 5.05 -12.42 13.49
N VAL A 38 4.78 -11.13 13.73
CA VAL A 38 5.85 -10.13 14.01
C VAL A 38 6.61 -10.49 15.29
N ARG A 39 5.92 -10.88 16.37
CA ARG A 39 6.57 -11.28 17.63
C ARG A 39 7.44 -12.51 17.46
N ALA A 40 6.96 -13.53 16.75
CA ALA A 40 7.73 -14.74 16.45
C ALA A 40 8.98 -14.40 15.62
N TRP A 41 8.84 -13.54 14.61
CA TRP A 41 9.98 -13.06 13.83
C TRP A 41 11.03 -12.33 14.68
N VAL A 42 10.60 -11.38 15.50
CA VAL A 42 11.53 -10.60 16.34
C VAL A 42 12.22 -11.45 17.40
N ARG A 43 11.51 -12.41 18.01
CA ARG A 43 12.04 -13.21 19.12
C ARG A 43 12.83 -14.43 18.66
N GLU A 44 12.40 -15.06 17.58
CA GLU A 44 12.85 -16.40 17.17
C GLU A 44 13.44 -16.41 15.75
N GLY A 45 13.32 -15.32 15.00
CA GLY A 45 13.76 -15.26 13.60
C GLY A 45 12.86 -16.04 12.64
N THR A 46 11.66 -16.45 13.07
CA THR A 46 10.73 -17.29 12.29
C THR A 46 9.71 -16.46 11.50
N GLY A 47 9.01 -17.06 10.53
CA GLY A 47 7.94 -16.40 9.77
C GLY A 47 8.36 -15.49 8.60
N GLY A 48 9.68 -15.24 8.45
CA GLY A 48 10.26 -14.72 7.22
C GLY A 48 10.25 -15.75 6.09
N LEU A 49 10.39 -15.28 4.85
CA LEU A 49 10.49 -16.12 3.65
C LEU A 49 11.93 -16.18 3.14
N ALA A 50 12.26 -17.21 2.36
CA ALA A 50 13.54 -17.29 1.68
C ALA A 50 13.67 -16.17 0.63
N ALA A 51 14.90 -15.71 0.35
CA ALA A 51 15.14 -14.58 -0.56
C ALA A 51 14.61 -14.84 -1.98
N GLU A 52 14.71 -16.09 -2.42
CA GLU A 52 14.29 -16.60 -3.72
C GLU A 52 12.76 -16.56 -3.83
N GLU A 53 12.08 -16.93 -2.76
CA GLU A 53 10.62 -16.85 -2.65
C GLU A 53 10.16 -15.38 -2.64
N ILE A 54 10.85 -14.50 -1.89
CA ILE A 54 10.54 -13.06 -1.84
C ILE A 54 10.59 -12.42 -3.23
N ARG A 55 11.58 -12.79 -4.06
CA ARG A 55 11.71 -12.27 -5.42
C ARG A 55 10.49 -12.56 -6.27
N THR A 56 9.80 -13.69 -6.06
CA THR A 56 8.57 -14.01 -6.81
C THR A 56 7.41 -13.05 -6.50
N TYR A 57 7.46 -12.38 -5.36
CA TYR A 57 6.46 -11.40 -4.92
C TYR A 57 6.86 -9.94 -5.17
N GLN A 58 8.06 -9.69 -5.70
CA GLN A 58 8.54 -8.36 -6.06
C GLN A 58 8.06 -7.99 -7.47
N VAL A 59 6.89 -7.36 -7.54
CA VAL A 59 6.35 -6.85 -8.81
C VAL A 59 7.05 -5.54 -9.16
N LEU A 60 7.72 -5.51 -10.30
CA LEU A 60 8.32 -4.29 -10.85
C LEU A 60 7.23 -3.40 -11.45
N PRO A 61 7.35 -2.06 -11.31
CA PRO A 61 6.37 -1.15 -11.88
C PRO A 61 6.47 -1.10 -13.41
N THR A 62 5.34 -1.01 -14.09
CA THR A 62 5.29 -0.73 -15.53
C THR A 62 5.80 0.69 -15.83
N PRO A 63 6.17 1.01 -17.10
CA PRO A 63 6.53 2.37 -17.48
C PRO A 63 5.48 3.43 -17.08
N GLU A 64 4.19 3.13 -17.26
CA GLU A 64 3.09 4.02 -16.89
C GLU A 64 3.01 4.23 -15.38
N GLN A 65 3.23 3.17 -14.58
CA GLN A 65 3.29 3.29 -13.13
C GLN A 65 4.50 4.12 -12.68
N GLN A 66 5.63 4.01 -13.38
CA GLN A 66 6.81 4.84 -13.12
C GLN A 66 6.55 6.30 -13.48
N GLU A 67 5.90 6.57 -14.62
CA GLU A 67 5.45 7.91 -15.02
C GLU A 67 4.46 8.48 -13.99
N GLY A 68 3.51 7.68 -13.51
CA GLY A 68 2.56 8.09 -12.48
C GLY A 68 3.24 8.51 -11.16
N ARG A 69 4.32 7.82 -10.77
CA ARG A 69 5.14 8.21 -9.61
C ARG A 69 5.92 9.50 -9.86
N ALA A 70 6.42 9.71 -11.08
CA ALA A 70 7.09 10.95 -11.48
C ALA A 70 6.10 12.13 -11.45
N GLU A 71 4.91 11.96 -12.02
CA GLU A 71 3.79 12.91 -11.99
C GLU A 71 3.40 13.28 -10.55
N PHE A 72 3.24 12.30 -9.67
CA PHE A 72 2.96 12.55 -8.25
C PHE A 72 4.07 13.36 -7.57
N THR A 73 5.34 13.03 -7.86
CA THR A 73 6.51 13.72 -7.29
C THR A 73 6.57 15.17 -7.75
N LEU A 74 6.31 15.42 -9.05
CA LEU A 74 6.23 16.76 -9.62
C LEU A 74 5.06 17.55 -9.03
N ALA A 75 3.89 16.92 -8.89
CA ALA A 75 2.73 17.53 -8.25
C ALA A 75 3.04 17.98 -6.82
N TRP A 76 3.67 17.12 -6.02
CA TRP A 76 4.10 17.45 -4.66
C TRP A 76 5.08 18.63 -4.65
N HIS A 77 6.05 18.66 -5.57
CA HIS A 77 6.99 19.77 -5.68
C HIS A 77 6.28 21.10 -5.98
N LEU A 78 5.41 21.12 -6.99
CA LEU A 78 4.63 22.30 -7.38
C LEU A 78 3.72 22.78 -6.26
N HIS A 79 3.09 21.84 -5.54
CA HIS A 79 2.26 22.13 -4.39
C HIS A 79 3.06 22.85 -3.28
N ARG A 80 4.27 22.38 -2.98
CA ARG A 80 5.17 23.03 -2.01
C ARG A 80 5.63 24.41 -2.47
N ALA A 81 5.74 24.62 -3.78
CA ALA A 81 6.06 25.92 -4.37
C ALA A 81 4.86 26.88 -4.47
N GLY A 82 3.67 26.48 -3.98
CA GLY A 82 2.44 27.30 -4.05
C GLY A 82 1.72 27.26 -5.41
N GLN A 83 2.21 26.49 -6.37
CA GLN A 83 1.61 26.37 -7.71
C GLN A 83 0.45 25.36 -7.70
N ARG A 84 -0.63 25.70 -7.00
CA ARG A 84 -1.76 24.79 -6.70
C ARG A 84 -2.42 24.20 -7.96
N GLU A 85 -2.75 25.03 -8.93
CA GLU A 85 -3.41 24.56 -10.17
C GLU A 85 -2.54 23.61 -10.98
N ALA A 86 -1.23 23.89 -11.05
CA ALA A 86 -0.29 23.01 -11.72
C ALA A 86 -0.16 21.68 -10.99
N ALA A 87 -0.02 21.72 -9.67
CA ALA A 87 0.02 20.52 -8.85
C ALA A 87 -1.23 19.64 -9.03
N GLU A 88 -2.42 20.24 -9.06
CA GLU A 88 -3.68 19.52 -9.22
C GLU A 88 -3.73 18.69 -10.52
N ARG A 89 -3.27 19.28 -11.63
CA ARG A 89 -3.22 18.57 -12.93
C ARG A 89 -2.32 17.34 -12.85
N HIS A 90 -1.16 17.46 -12.21
CA HIS A 90 -0.19 16.37 -12.09
C HIS A 90 -0.65 15.30 -11.08
N PHE A 91 -1.33 15.66 -9.98
CA PHE A 91 -1.94 14.68 -9.08
C PHE A 91 -3.01 13.83 -9.80
N ARG A 92 -3.87 14.49 -10.59
CA ARG A 92 -4.89 13.78 -11.38
C ARG A 92 -4.26 12.85 -12.41
N ARG A 93 -3.24 13.32 -13.14
CA ARG A 93 -2.51 12.52 -14.12
C ARG A 93 -1.81 11.31 -13.49
N ALA A 94 -1.22 11.48 -12.31
CA ALA A 94 -0.62 10.40 -11.56
C ALA A 94 -1.64 9.29 -11.24
N GLY A 95 -2.86 9.68 -10.82
CA GLY A 95 -3.95 8.74 -10.54
C GLY A 95 -4.46 8.00 -11.79
N GLU A 96 -4.52 8.67 -12.94
CA GLU A 96 -4.89 8.06 -14.22
C GLU A 96 -3.86 7.02 -14.68
N LEU A 97 -2.57 7.30 -14.50
CA LEU A 97 -1.46 6.42 -14.88
C LEU A 97 -1.31 5.23 -13.94
N ALA A 98 -1.72 5.37 -12.68
CA ALA A 98 -1.60 4.35 -11.65
C ALA A 98 -2.94 4.11 -10.93
N PRO A 99 -3.98 3.62 -11.64
CA PRO A 99 -5.34 3.51 -11.11
C PRO A 99 -5.44 2.60 -9.87
N GLY A 100 -4.61 1.57 -9.78
CA GLY A 100 -4.54 0.67 -8.62
C GLY A 100 -3.66 1.14 -7.46
N ASP A 101 -2.93 2.27 -7.60
CA ASP A 101 -1.98 2.72 -6.58
C ASP A 101 -2.63 3.71 -5.60
N TRP A 102 -3.06 3.19 -4.45
CA TRP A 102 -3.64 3.99 -3.39
C TRP A 102 -2.63 4.95 -2.73
N THR A 103 -1.33 4.70 -2.84
CA THR A 103 -0.30 5.63 -2.36
C THR A 103 -0.33 6.92 -3.15
N ILE A 104 -0.61 6.83 -4.46
CA ILE A 104 -0.79 7.98 -5.32
C ILE A 104 -2.18 8.59 -5.12
N ARG A 105 -3.24 7.80 -5.32
CA ARG A 105 -4.61 8.31 -5.37
C ARG A 105 -5.08 8.82 -4.00
N ARG A 106 -5.16 7.95 -2.99
CA ARG A 106 -5.56 8.33 -1.63
C ARG A 106 -4.51 9.22 -0.97
N GLY A 107 -3.22 8.95 -1.20
CA GLY A 107 -2.13 9.75 -0.63
C GLY A 107 -2.10 11.21 -1.12
N SER A 108 -2.65 11.50 -2.30
CA SER A 108 -2.77 12.88 -2.80
C SER A 108 -3.87 13.70 -2.12
N LEU A 109 -4.93 13.06 -1.63
CA LEU A 109 -6.12 13.73 -1.08
C LEU A 109 -5.79 14.74 0.02
N PRO A 110 -5.08 14.40 1.12
CA PRO A 110 -4.84 15.35 2.19
C PRO A 110 -3.93 16.50 1.76
N ILE A 111 -3.06 16.27 0.78
CA ILE A 111 -2.21 17.32 0.18
C ILE A 111 -3.10 18.33 -0.53
N ARG A 112 -4.12 17.84 -1.25
CA ARG A 112 -5.10 18.63 -1.99
C ARG A 112 -6.20 19.22 -1.07
N GLY A 113 -6.09 19.05 0.25
CA GLY A 113 -7.08 19.54 1.22
C GLY A 113 -8.36 18.71 1.27
N ILE A 114 -8.32 17.47 0.79
CA ILE A 114 -9.45 16.56 0.70
C ILE A 114 -9.32 15.49 1.79
N ASP A 115 -10.43 15.18 2.47
CA ASP A 115 -10.48 14.16 3.51
C ASP A 115 -10.17 12.75 2.93
N PRO A 116 -9.11 12.06 3.37
CA PRO A 116 -8.72 10.75 2.84
C PRO A 116 -9.48 9.55 3.42
N MET A 117 -10.57 9.80 4.17
CA MET A 117 -11.37 8.80 4.89
C MET A 117 -12.87 8.96 4.68
N ALA A 118 -13.35 10.18 4.42
CA ALA A 118 -14.79 10.46 4.35
C ALA A 118 -15.24 11.30 3.15
N SER A 119 -14.31 11.78 2.31
CA SER A 119 -14.69 12.55 1.11
C SER A 119 -15.37 11.68 0.07
N GLU A 120 -16.17 12.30 -0.80
CA GLU A 120 -16.78 11.64 -1.96
C GLU A 120 -15.71 11.01 -2.88
N GLU A 121 -14.57 11.69 -3.06
CA GLU A 121 -13.45 11.17 -3.84
C GLU A 121 -12.83 9.91 -3.20
N PHE A 122 -12.69 9.88 -1.88
CA PHE A 122 -12.26 8.67 -1.17
C PHE A 122 -13.29 7.54 -1.29
N LEU A 123 -14.58 7.84 -1.12
CA LEU A 123 -15.64 6.84 -1.21
C LEU A 123 -15.72 6.24 -2.62
N ALA A 124 -15.56 7.05 -3.67
CA ALA A 124 -15.47 6.57 -5.05
C ALA A 124 -14.28 5.61 -5.24
N LEU A 125 -13.09 6.02 -4.76
CA LEU A 125 -11.90 5.16 -4.78
C LEU A 125 -12.11 3.85 -4.00
N TRP A 126 -12.80 3.90 -2.86
CA TRP A 126 -13.10 2.72 -2.04
C TRP A 126 -13.97 1.71 -2.80
N GLN A 127 -14.94 2.17 -3.58
CA GLN A 127 -15.81 1.28 -4.39
C GLN A 127 -15.05 0.57 -5.51
N GLU A 128 -13.95 1.14 -6.00
CA GLU A 128 -13.08 0.47 -6.98
C GLU A 128 -12.29 -0.70 -6.36
N GLY A 129 -12.19 -0.73 -5.03
CA GLY A 129 -11.56 -1.80 -4.27
C GLY A 129 -10.15 -1.50 -3.76
N ALA A 130 -9.76 -2.20 -2.71
CA ALA A 130 -8.46 -2.05 -2.07
C ALA A 130 -7.31 -2.62 -2.93
N PRO A 131 -6.08 -2.10 -2.80
CA PRO A 131 -4.94 -2.59 -3.56
C PRO A 131 -4.64 -4.05 -3.21
N ARG A 132 -4.29 -4.85 -4.22
CA ARG A 132 -3.93 -6.26 -4.04
C ARG A 132 -2.41 -6.39 -4.05
N TYR A 133 -1.87 -7.10 -3.07
CA TYR A 133 -0.46 -7.46 -3.04
C TYR A 133 -0.31 -8.97 -3.20
N PRO A 134 0.75 -9.44 -3.89
CA PRO A 134 0.92 -10.86 -4.19
C PRO A 134 1.45 -11.67 -3.00
N ALA A 135 1.75 -11.00 -1.87
CA ALA A 135 2.32 -11.61 -0.68
C ALA A 135 1.50 -12.83 -0.22
N PRO A 136 2.19 -13.90 0.24
CA PRO A 136 1.50 -15.03 0.81
C PRO A 136 0.89 -14.65 2.16
N ALA A 137 -0.18 -15.34 2.53
CA ALA A 137 -0.80 -15.18 3.83
C ALA A 137 0.20 -15.48 4.95
N LEU A 138 -0.08 -14.94 6.13
CA LEU A 138 0.66 -15.31 7.33
C LEU A 138 0.37 -16.77 7.70
N PRO A 139 1.33 -17.50 8.30
CA PRO A 139 1.08 -18.84 8.80
C PRO A 139 -0.17 -18.91 9.66
N GLY A 140 -1.06 -19.87 9.38
CA GLY A 140 -2.32 -20.04 10.12
C GLY A 140 -3.44 -19.05 9.75
N VAL A 141 -3.23 -18.19 8.76
CA VAL A 141 -4.26 -17.27 8.24
C VAL A 141 -4.66 -17.71 6.82
N ALA A 142 -5.96 -17.80 6.56
CA ALA A 142 -6.46 -18.12 5.23
C ALA A 142 -6.00 -17.09 4.19
N ARG A 143 -5.76 -17.56 2.96
CA ARG A 143 -5.45 -16.71 1.82
C ARG A 143 -6.64 -15.82 1.48
N ASN A 144 -6.37 -14.64 0.95
CA ASN A 144 -7.38 -13.63 0.63
C ASN A 144 -8.46 -14.21 -0.33
N PRO A 145 -9.77 -14.04 -0.07
CA PRO A 145 -10.85 -14.62 -0.90
C PRO A 145 -11.04 -13.94 -2.28
N GLY A 146 -10.05 -13.21 -2.78
CA GLY A 146 -10.07 -12.55 -4.10
C GLY A 146 -8.89 -12.94 -4.97
N GLY A 147 -8.34 -14.14 -4.76
CA GLY A 147 -7.24 -14.71 -5.52
C GLY A 147 -7.73 -15.67 -6.60
N ASP A 148 -8.47 -15.13 -7.57
CA ASP A 148 -8.53 -15.61 -8.96
C ASP A 148 -8.20 -14.40 -9.86
#